data_AF-X1LPW8-F1
#
_entry.id   AF-X1LPW8-F1
#
_cell.length_a   1.000
_cell.length_b   1.000
_cell.length_c   1.000
_cell.angle_alpha   90.00
_cell.angle_beta   90.00
_cell.angle_gamma   90.00
#
_symmetry.space_group_name_H-M   'P 1'
#
loop_
_entity.id
_entity.type
_entity.pdbx_description
1 polymer ?
#
loop_
_entity_poly.entity_id
_entity_poly.type
_entity_poly.pdbx_seq_one_letter_code
_entity_poly.pdbx_strand_id
1 'polypeptide(L)'
;MNKASYGVDTGKHVKSELGAYISVNYNNAISKDITYKGRLDLFSNYMDKPQNIDVYMTNLVSFKINRYFSATYSLDLIYDDNIRLFGPTNSSPALQVKSLIGIGFLMPLKPIKKA
;
A
#
# COMPACT_ATOMS: atom_id res chain seq x y z
N MET A 1 31.74 -9.85 -6.53
CA MET A 1 30.80 -9.50 -7.61
C MET A 1 29.85 -8.44 -7.08
N ASN A 2 30.01 -7.19 -7.52
CA ASN A 2 29.23 -6.03 -7.07
C ASN A 2 27.78 -6.18 -7.53
N LYS A 3 26.89 -6.66 -6.66
CA LYS A 3 25.45 -6.51 -6.87
C LYS A 3 25.14 -5.03 -6.69
N ALA A 4 24.78 -4.37 -7.77
CA ALA A 4 24.28 -3.02 -7.70
C ALA A 4 22.95 -2.99 -6.94
N SER A 5 22.84 -2.07 -5.99
CA SER A 5 21.63 -1.86 -5.20
C SER A 5 20.50 -1.41 -6.13
N TYR A 6 19.31 -1.99 -5.97
CA TYR A 6 18.10 -1.63 -6.74
C TYR A 6 18.11 -1.97 -8.24
N GLY A 7 18.98 -2.88 -8.70
CA GLY A 7 18.89 -3.46 -10.05
C GLY A 7 19.33 -2.56 -11.20
N VAL A 8 20.11 -1.51 -10.93
CA VAL A 8 20.83 -0.71 -11.95
C VAL A 8 22.17 -1.36 -12.30
N ASP A 9 22.72 -1.18 -13.51
CA ASP A 9 24.10 -1.61 -13.77
C ASP A 9 25.09 -0.80 -12.92
N THR A 10 26.19 -1.41 -12.46
CA THR A 10 27.28 -0.67 -11.79
C THR A 10 27.77 0.48 -12.65
N GLY A 11 27.62 1.71 -12.16
CA GLY A 11 27.98 2.95 -12.87
C GLY A 11 26.82 3.68 -13.56
N LYS A 12 25.61 3.12 -13.57
CA LYS A 12 24.39 3.80 -14.03
C LYS A 12 23.53 4.24 -12.85
N HIS A 13 22.97 5.45 -12.93
CA HIS A 13 22.06 6.02 -11.93
C HIS A 13 20.59 5.98 -12.34
N VAL A 14 20.30 5.54 -13.57
CA VAL A 14 18.96 5.55 -14.15
C VAL A 14 18.67 4.17 -14.74
N LYS A 15 17.51 3.61 -14.40
CA LYS A 15 16.92 2.43 -15.05
C LYS A 15 15.64 2.87 -15.73
N SER A 16 15.57 2.67 -17.04
CA SER A 16 14.33 2.90 -17.81
C SER A 16 13.61 1.57 -17.98
N GLU A 17 12.34 1.54 -17.62
CA GLU A 17 11.50 0.35 -17.71
C GLU A 17 10.24 0.69 -18.52
N LEU A 18 9.84 -0.23 -19.40
CA LEU A 18 8.59 -0.14 -20.13
C LEU A 18 7.69 -1.27 -19.65
N GLY A 19 6.46 -0.94 -19.27
CA GLY A 19 5.55 -1.88 -18.63
C GLY A 19 4.08 -1.49 -18.79
N ALA A 20 3.19 -2.35 -18.34
CA ALA A 20 1.79 -2.05 -18.17
C ALA A 20 1.45 -1.83 -16.69
N TYR A 21 0.55 -0.89 -16.45
CA TYR A 21 0.05 -0.56 -15.13
C TYR A 21 -1.48 -0.54 -15.15
N ILE A 22 -2.09 -1.25 -14.21
CA ILE A 22 -3.53 -1.27 -14.00
C ILE A 22 -3.80 -0.89 -12.55
N SER A 23 -4.71 0.06 -12.33
CA SER A 23 -5.19 0.42 -10.99
C SER A 23 -6.71 0.31 -10.92
N VAL A 24 -7.18 -0.50 -10.00
CA VAL A 24 -8.60 -0.71 -9.71
C VAL A 24 -8.89 -0.10 -8.35
N ASN A 25 -9.85 0.83 -8.30
CA ASN A 25 -10.22 1.53 -7.07
C ASN A 25 -11.69 1.24 -6.74
N TYR A 26 -11.95 0.93 -5.48
CA TYR A 26 -13.29 0.72 -4.93
C TYR A 26 -13.47 1.59 -3.69
N ASN A 27 -14.58 2.32 -3.62
CA ASN A 27 -14.92 3.17 -2.49
C ASN A 27 -16.43 3.09 -2.26
N ASN A 28 -16.83 2.54 -1.12
CA ASN A 28 -18.23 2.38 -0.80
C ASN A 28 -18.49 2.59 0.70
N ALA A 29 -19.65 3.18 1.01
CA ALA A 29 -20.20 3.21 2.35
C ALA A 29 -20.96 1.90 2.59
N ILE A 30 -20.33 0.97 3.32
CA ILE A 30 -20.95 -0.31 3.69
C ILE A 30 -22.14 -0.06 4.62
N SER A 31 -22.02 0.94 5.49
CA SER A 31 -23.11 1.42 6.36
C SER A 31 -22.95 2.92 6.63
N LYS A 32 -23.89 3.51 7.38
CA LYS A 32 -23.83 4.94 7.76
C LYS A 32 -22.57 5.32 8.54
N ASP A 33 -21.98 4.37 9.25
CA ASP A 33 -20.84 4.58 10.14
C ASP A 33 -19.59 3.83 9.68
N ILE A 34 -19.66 3.07 8.57
CA ILE A 34 -18.55 2.27 8.05
C ILE A 34 -18.34 2.57 6.57
N THR A 35 -17.13 3.01 6.24
CA THR A 35 -16.70 3.17 4.86
C THR A 35 -15.53 2.25 4.57
N TYR A 36 -15.50 1.70 3.36
CA TYR A 36 -14.41 0.86 2.89
C TYR A 36 -13.85 1.41 1.59
N LYS A 37 -12.53 1.49 1.54
CA LYS A 37 -11.75 1.82 0.36
C LYS A 37 -10.78 0.68 0.08
N GLY A 38 -10.88 0.12 -1.12
CA GLY A 38 -9.93 -0.87 -1.64
C GLY A 38 -9.24 -0.31 -2.87
N ARG A 39 -7.94 -0.55 -3.00
CA ARG A 39 -7.20 -0.26 -4.21
C ARG A 39 -6.30 -1.45 -4.53
N LEU A 40 -6.35 -1.89 -5.78
CA LEU A 40 -5.49 -2.93 -6.32
C LEU A 40 -4.70 -2.33 -7.49
N ASP A 41 -3.39 -2.33 -7.36
CA ASP A 41 -2.45 -1.92 -8.38
C ASP A 41 -1.69 -3.15 -8.86
N LEU A 42 -1.67 -3.34 -10.18
CA LEU A 42 -0.94 -4.41 -10.86
C LEU A 42 0.05 -3.76 -11.80
N PHE A 43 1.32 -4.12 -11.68
CA PHE A 43 2.37 -3.65 -12.57
C PHE A 43 3.06 -4.84 -13.23
N SER A 44 3.36 -4.73 -14.53
CA SER A 44 4.15 -5.74 -15.23
C SER A 44 5.20 -5.06 -16.10
N ASN A 45 6.45 -5.46 -15.93
CA ASN A 45 7.58 -4.94 -16.69
C ASN A 45 7.85 -5.80 -17.92
N TYR A 46 7.64 -5.22 -19.11
CA TYR A 46 7.77 -5.91 -20.40
C TYR A 46 9.23 -6.08 -20.85
N MET A 47 10.19 -5.32 -20.29
CA MET A 47 11.60 -5.38 -20.68
C MET A 47 12.42 -6.44 -19.94
N ASP A 48 11.90 -7.00 -18.84
CA ASP A 48 12.62 -8.00 -18.03
C ASP A 48 11.93 -9.36 -18.11
N LYS A 49 10.67 -9.47 -17.63
CA LYS A 49 9.82 -10.67 -17.75
C LYS A 49 8.33 -10.29 -17.77
N PRO A 50 7.64 -10.37 -18.92
CA PRO A 50 6.24 -9.94 -19.05
C PRO A 50 5.24 -10.79 -18.26
N GLN A 51 5.66 -11.92 -17.68
CA GLN A 51 4.84 -12.79 -16.84
C GLN A 51 4.91 -12.47 -15.35
N ASN A 52 5.90 -11.67 -14.91
CA ASN A 52 5.96 -11.23 -13.52
C ASN A 52 5.02 -10.04 -13.35
N ILE A 53 4.05 -10.20 -12.45
CA ILE A 53 3.07 -9.18 -12.08
C ILE A 53 3.33 -8.82 -10.62
N ASP A 54 3.75 -7.57 -10.41
CA ASP A 54 3.85 -7.01 -9.08
C ASP A 54 2.45 -6.59 -8.63
N VAL A 55 2.07 -7.00 -7.42
CA VAL A 55 0.75 -6.77 -6.87
C VAL A 55 0.89 -5.89 -5.64
N TYR A 56 0.20 -4.76 -5.67
CA TYR A 56 0.05 -3.90 -4.51
C TYR A 56 -1.42 -3.67 -4.20
N MET A 57 -1.87 -4.15 -3.05
CA MET A 57 -3.26 -4.02 -2.62
C MET A 57 -3.33 -3.28 -1.30
N THR A 58 -4.14 -2.22 -1.25
CA THR A 58 -4.43 -1.48 -0.02
C THR A 58 -5.91 -1.57 0.30
N ASN A 59 -6.20 -1.78 1.59
CA ASN A 59 -7.54 -1.89 2.12
C ASN A 59 -7.63 -0.96 3.31
N LEU A 60 -8.64 -0.09 3.33
CA LEU A 60 -8.89 0.84 4.42
C LEU A 60 -10.36 0.76 4.81
N VAL A 61 -10.62 0.37 6.05
CA VAL A 61 -11.94 0.46 6.67
C VAL A 61 -11.91 1.60 7.67
N SER A 62 -12.84 2.54 7.55
CA SER A 62 -12.99 3.65 8.50
C SER A 62 -14.33 3.53 9.22
N PHE A 63 -14.27 3.63 10.55
CA PHE A 63 -15.39 3.50 11.46
C PHE A 63 -15.65 4.83 12.17
N LYS A 64 -16.88 5.30 12.11
CA LYS A 64 -17.39 6.39 12.95
C LYS A 64 -18.04 5.77 14.18
N ILE A 65 -17.29 5.69 15.28
CA ILE A 65 -17.80 5.06 16.51
C ILE A 65 -18.86 5.96 17.15
N ASN A 66 -18.55 7.26 17.31
CA ASN A 66 -19.50 8.27 17.74
C ASN A 66 -19.01 9.68 17.33
N ARG A 67 -19.67 10.73 17.82
CA ARG A 67 -19.30 12.13 17.50
C ARG A 67 -17.92 12.57 17.98
N TYR A 68 -17.30 11.82 18.89
CA TYR A 68 -15.99 12.10 19.46
C TYR A 68 -14.93 11.07 19.08
N PHE A 69 -15.31 9.87 18.66
CA PHE A 69 -14.37 8.79 18.40
C PHE A 69 -14.53 8.22 16.99
N SER A 70 -13.40 7.97 16.36
CA SER A 70 -13.28 7.27 15.08
C SER A 70 -12.19 6.22 15.17
N ALA A 71 -12.25 5.22 14.30
CA ALA A 71 -11.18 4.26 14.13
C ALA A 71 -10.95 3.99 12.65
N THR A 72 -9.72 3.64 12.31
CA THR A 72 -9.32 3.22 10.98
C THR A 72 -8.55 1.92 11.08
N TYR A 73 -8.90 0.95 10.25
CA TYR A 73 -8.12 -0.26 10.04
C TYR A 73 -7.60 -0.24 8.61
N SER A 74 -6.29 -0.40 8.44
CA SER A 74 -5.66 -0.51 7.13
C SER A 74 -4.86 -1.78 7.01
N LEU A 75 -4.94 -2.40 5.83
CA LEU A 75 -4.24 -3.63 5.47
C LEU A 75 -3.63 -3.44 4.08
N ASP A 76 -2.30 -3.39 4.05
CA ASP A 76 -1.50 -3.31 2.83
C ASP A 76 -0.87 -4.69 2.56
N LEU A 77 -1.00 -5.15 1.31
CA LEU A 77 -0.43 -6.39 0.81
C LEU A 77 0.49 -6.04 -0.36
N ILE A 78 1.73 -6.53 -0.31
CA ILE A 78 2.71 -6.33 -1.38
C ILE A 78 3.28 -7.68 -1.79
N TYR A 79 3.21 -7.98 -3.07
CA TYR A 79 3.82 -9.16 -3.66
C TYR A 79 4.66 -8.74 -4.87
N ASP A 80 5.92 -9.15 -4.87
CA ASP A 80 6.88 -8.94 -5.95
C ASP A 80 7.75 -10.20 -6.04
N ASP A 81 7.76 -10.83 -7.21
CA ASP A 81 8.47 -12.09 -7.46
C ASP A 81 10.01 -11.93 -7.46
N ASN A 82 10.50 -10.71 -7.67
CA ASN A 82 11.92 -10.39 -7.77
C ASN A 82 12.52 -9.98 -6.41
N ILE A 83 11.69 -9.55 -5.46
CA ILE A 83 12.11 -9.20 -4.09
C ILE A 83 12.30 -10.48 -3.27
N ARG A 84 13.54 -11.00 -3.32
CA ARG A 84 14.00 -12.17 -2.55
C ARG A 84 14.51 -11.74 -1.17
N LEU A 85 13.60 -11.46 -0.25
CA LEU A 85 13.93 -11.04 1.12
C LEU A 85 13.63 -12.10 2.18
N PHE A 86 13.05 -13.25 1.80
CA PHE A 86 12.54 -14.25 2.74
C PHE A 86 13.25 -15.62 2.58
N GLY A 87 13.14 -16.47 3.61
CA GLY A 87 13.78 -17.81 3.68
C GLY A 87 15.12 -17.83 4.42
N PRO A 88 15.66 -19.02 4.79
CA PRO A 88 16.87 -19.17 5.61
C PRO A 88 18.14 -18.57 4.97
N THR A 89 18.11 -18.26 3.67
CA THR A 89 19.18 -17.60 2.93
C THR A 89 18.76 -16.29 2.26
N ASN A 90 17.58 -15.73 2.59
CA ASN A 90 17.01 -14.52 1.95
C ASN A 90 16.96 -14.63 0.42
N SER A 91 16.39 -15.72 -0.09
CA SER A 91 16.42 -16.05 -1.52
C SER A 91 15.05 -16.32 -2.14
N SER A 92 13.97 -16.23 -1.35
CA SER A 92 12.60 -16.49 -1.81
C SER A 92 11.73 -15.24 -1.76
N PRO A 93 10.83 -15.06 -2.75
CA PRO A 93 9.75 -14.09 -2.66
C PRO A 93 8.72 -14.56 -1.63
N ALA A 94 8.09 -13.62 -0.94
CA ALA A 94 6.94 -13.89 -0.08
C ALA A 94 6.01 -12.67 -0.04
N LEU A 95 4.73 -12.93 0.25
CA LEU A 95 3.73 -11.89 0.45
C LEU A 95 4.08 -11.06 1.69
N GLN A 96 4.25 -9.76 1.53
CA GLN A 96 4.44 -8.82 2.63
C GLN A 96 3.09 -8.29 3.07
N VAL A 97 2.83 -8.35 4.38
CA VAL A 97 1.57 -7.91 4.98
C VAL A 97 1.86 -6.83 6.01
N LYS A 98 1.20 -5.68 5.88
CA LYS A 98 1.26 -4.59 6.86
C LYS A 98 -0.15 -4.23 7.30
N SER A 99 -0.42 -4.38 8.59
CA SER A 99 -1.67 -3.94 9.22
C SER A 99 -1.44 -2.76 10.13
N LEU A 100 -2.32 -1.75 10.08
CA LEU A 100 -2.28 -0.59 10.97
C LEU A 100 -3.68 -0.26 11.48
N ILE A 101 -3.77 -0.02 12.79
CA ILE A 101 -4.99 0.43 13.47
C ILE A 101 -4.75 1.83 13.99
N GLY A 102 -5.67 2.75 13.68
CA GLY A 102 -5.69 4.11 14.21
C GLY A 102 -6.98 4.34 14.99
N ILE A 103 -6.88 5.02 16.13
CA ILE A 103 -8.03 5.48 16.92
C ILE A 103 -7.90 6.99 17.05
N GLY A 104 -8.95 7.71 16.65
CA GLY A 104 -8.99 9.17 16.67
C GLY A 104 -10.00 9.68 17.68
N PHE A 105 -9.60 10.68 18.48
CA PHE A 105 -10.48 11.47 19.33
C PHE A 105 -10.66 12.87 18.75
N LEU A 106 -11.90 13.33 18.68
CA LEU A 106 -12.29 14.63 18.15
C LEU A 106 -13.13 15.35 19.19
N MET A 107 -12.65 16.50 19.67
CA MET A 107 -13.42 17.39 20.55
C MET A 107 -13.56 18.75 19.88
N PRO A 108 -14.77 19.13 19.42
CA PRO A 108 -14.96 20.44 18.82
C PRO A 108 -14.89 21.52 19.90
N LEU A 109 -13.97 22.47 19.76
CA LEU A 109 -13.85 23.61 20.66
C LEU A 109 -14.88 24.68 20.29
N LYS A 110 -15.58 25.21 21.29
CA LYS A 110 -16.49 26.35 21.07
C LYS A 110 -15.63 27.61 20.85
N PRO A 111 -15.84 28.37 19.76
CA PRO A 111 -15.09 29.60 19.56
C PRO A 111 -15.41 30.60 20.68
N ILE A 112 -14.37 31.18 21.28
CA ILE A 112 -14.50 32.24 22.28
C ILE A 112 -14.98 33.49 21.52
N LYS A 113 -16.19 33.96 21.80
CA LYS A 113 -16.62 35.29 21.37
C LYS A 113 -15.78 36.30 22.16
N LYS A 114 -14.94 37.07 21.48
CA LYS A 114 -14.40 38.31 22.07
C LYS A 114 -15.58 39.29 22.19
N ALA A 115 -15.79 39.75 23.42
CA ALA A 115 -16.69 40.87 23.73
C ALA A 115 -16.10 42.18 23.20
#